data_AF-A0A2E2RHG6-F1
#
_entry.id   AF-A0A2E2RHG6-F1
#
_cell.length_a   1.000
_cell.length_b   1.000
_cell.length_c   1.000
_cell.angle_alpha   90.00
_cell.angle_beta   90.00
_cell.angle_gamma   90.00
#
_symmetry.space_group_name_H-M   'P 1'
#
loop_
_entity.id
_entity.type
_entity.pdbx_description
1 polymer ?
#
loop_
_entity_poly.entity_id
_entity_poly.type
_entity_poly.pdbx_seq_one_letter_code
_entity_poly.pdbx_strand_id
1 'polypeptide(L)'
;MTSKGISNGQKILIVDDEHMSDLMRSVLRRLETDGFRPIVVAPEGPHVGGDDYEAQTLFAMEEERPAAVLLDVRFGEYDTDRFKGLSILKKIVERDSSMPVLMFTQYAQGPYRDTAVTASLGASSSVDFIDKLASPEEVVLRLRRLIGTAPETIRIGSLFEIDAENAAVYVIEDGKRDLIREMQGMKLEILSELAAAYFRSEGELVPFSRLERFSEGDDSRASLRVRIRELKVSLGNAVSRDFGATELIINIRNRGYRLVPPVE
;
A
#
# COMPACT_ATOMS: atom_id res chain seq x y z
N MET A 1 -10.98 8.27 22.82
CA MET A 1 -10.36 8.76 21.59
C MET A 1 -11.13 8.13 20.45
N THR A 2 -11.94 8.92 19.75
CA THR A 2 -12.84 8.45 18.69
C THR A 2 -12.02 7.95 17.52
N SER A 3 -12.12 6.66 17.19
CA SER A 3 -11.70 6.17 15.88
C SER A 3 -12.47 6.97 14.83
N LYS A 4 -11.76 7.71 13.98
CA LYS A 4 -12.35 8.26 12.75
C LYS A 4 -12.71 7.05 11.91
N GLY A 5 -13.97 6.61 12.01
CA GLY A 5 -14.54 5.66 11.07
C GLY A 5 -14.29 6.15 9.64
N ILE A 6 -13.85 5.22 8.79
CA ILE A 6 -13.55 5.46 7.37
C ILE A 6 -14.78 6.09 6.73
N SER A 7 -14.67 7.36 6.33
CA SER A 7 -15.72 7.99 5.55
C SER A 7 -15.61 7.46 4.12
N ASN A 8 -16.44 6.48 3.77
CA ASN A 8 -16.67 6.07 2.38
C ASN A 8 -16.84 7.35 1.52
N GLY A 9 -15.97 7.56 0.51
CA GLY A 9 -15.95 8.78 -0.30
C GLY A 9 -14.87 9.82 0.05
N GLN A 10 -13.80 9.45 0.76
CA GLN A 10 -12.61 10.31 0.89
C GLN A 10 -12.07 10.68 -0.50
N LYS A 11 -11.78 11.98 -0.69
CA LYS A 11 -11.31 12.49 -1.98
C LYS A 11 -9.81 12.30 -2.11
N ILE A 12 -9.36 11.78 -3.25
CA ILE A 12 -7.94 11.68 -3.58
C ILE A 12 -7.69 12.62 -4.75
N LEU A 13 -6.79 13.57 -4.57
CA LEU A 13 -6.41 14.48 -5.65
C LEU A 13 -5.38 13.78 -6.54
N ILE A 14 -5.63 13.76 -7.84
CA ILE A 14 -4.79 13.09 -8.84
C ILE A 14 -4.18 14.17 -9.72
N VAL A 15 -2.85 14.28 -9.71
CA VAL A 15 -2.10 15.31 -10.42
C VAL A 15 -1.10 14.63 -11.34
N ASP A 16 -1.53 14.39 -12.58
CA ASP A 16 -0.75 13.69 -13.61
C ASP A 16 -1.23 14.23 -14.98
N ASP A 17 -0.30 14.68 -15.82
CA ASP A 17 -0.62 15.18 -17.16
C ASP A 17 -0.99 14.05 -18.14
N GLU A 18 -0.58 12.82 -17.82
CA GLU A 18 -0.96 11.57 -18.49
C GLU A 18 -2.11 10.84 -17.75
N HIS A 19 -2.98 11.57 -17.04
CA HIS A 19 -4.13 10.98 -16.32
C HIS A 19 -5.08 10.14 -17.19
N MET A 20 -5.07 10.34 -18.52
CA MET A 20 -5.84 9.57 -19.50
C MET A 20 -5.16 8.27 -19.97
N SER A 21 -3.93 7.99 -19.52
CA SER A 21 -3.22 6.75 -19.83
C SER A 21 -3.94 5.51 -19.29
N ASP A 22 -3.70 4.35 -19.89
CA ASP A 22 -4.32 3.09 -19.45
C ASP A 22 -3.95 2.72 -18.01
N LEU A 23 -2.71 3.02 -17.61
CA LEU A 23 -2.23 2.87 -16.24
C LEU A 23 -3.07 3.72 -15.28
N MET A 24 -3.16 5.03 -15.53
CA MET A 24 -3.90 5.93 -14.66
C MET A 24 -5.38 5.61 -14.62
N ARG A 25 -6.00 5.24 -15.75
CA ARG A 25 -7.38 4.75 -15.77
C ARG A 25 -7.58 3.51 -14.91
N SER A 26 -6.60 2.61 -14.86
CA SER A 26 -6.65 1.42 -14.00
C SER A 26 -6.55 1.80 -12.52
N VAL A 27 -5.64 2.71 -12.17
CA VAL A 27 -5.50 3.26 -10.82
C VAL A 27 -6.79 3.95 -10.36
N LEU A 28 -7.38 4.80 -11.20
CA LEU A 28 -8.64 5.51 -10.90
C LEU A 28 -9.79 4.54 -10.59
N ARG A 29 -9.99 3.53 -11.45
CA ARG A 29 -11.02 2.49 -11.21
C ARG A 29 -10.77 1.71 -9.92
N ARG A 30 -9.50 1.44 -9.61
CA ARG A 30 -9.14 0.73 -8.38
C ARG A 30 -9.42 1.58 -7.15
N LEU A 31 -9.12 2.88 -7.17
CA LEU A 31 -9.45 3.82 -6.10
C LEU A 31 -10.96 3.87 -5.85
N GLU A 32 -11.77 3.95 -6.92
CA GLU A 32 -13.24 3.95 -6.82
C GLU A 32 -13.78 2.66 -6.23
N THR A 33 -13.28 1.51 -6.70
CA THR A 33 -13.64 0.18 -6.18
C THR A 33 -13.33 0.07 -4.69
N ASP A 34 -12.29 0.77 -4.24
CA ASP A 34 -11.78 0.75 -2.88
C ASP A 34 -12.42 1.82 -1.98
N GLY A 35 -13.43 2.53 -2.47
CA GLY A 35 -14.25 3.49 -1.70
C GLY A 35 -13.75 4.94 -1.71
N PHE A 36 -12.71 5.23 -2.50
CA PHE A 36 -12.21 6.59 -2.68
C PHE A 36 -12.92 7.32 -3.82
N ARG A 37 -12.92 8.65 -3.76
CA ARG A 37 -13.38 9.52 -4.85
C ARG A 37 -12.19 10.23 -5.50
N PRO A 38 -11.66 9.76 -6.64
CA PRO A 38 -10.57 10.47 -7.31
C PRO A 38 -11.08 11.81 -7.88
N ILE A 39 -10.23 12.83 -7.79
CA ILE A 39 -10.45 14.15 -8.38
C ILE A 39 -9.21 14.46 -9.21
N VAL A 40 -9.39 14.52 -10.52
CA VAL A 40 -8.28 14.78 -11.44
C VAL A 40 -8.09 16.29 -11.60
N VAL A 41 -6.85 16.75 -11.39
CA VAL A 41 -6.40 18.08 -11.75
C VAL A 41 -6.09 18.08 -13.25
N ALA A 42 -6.91 18.81 -14.01
CA ALA A 42 -6.75 18.94 -15.46
C ALA A 42 -6.93 20.42 -15.83
N PRO A 43 -5.83 21.18 -16.01
CA PRO A 43 -5.92 22.57 -16.42
C PRO A 43 -6.40 22.64 -17.87
N GLU A 44 -7.24 23.62 -18.18
CA GLU A 44 -7.74 23.84 -19.54
C GLU A 44 -7.03 25.04 -20.18
N GLY A 45 -6.51 24.88 -21.40
CA GLY A 45 -5.91 25.98 -22.14
C GLY A 45 -5.12 25.55 -23.36
N PRO A 46 -4.77 26.48 -24.26
CA PRO A 46 -4.00 26.18 -25.47
C PRO A 46 -2.52 25.86 -25.21
N HIS A 47 -1.99 26.24 -24.04
CA HIS A 47 -0.60 25.98 -23.64
C HIS A 47 -0.55 25.63 -22.15
N VAL A 48 -1.06 24.45 -21.80
CA VAL A 48 -1.00 23.95 -20.41
C VAL A 48 0.42 23.52 -20.10
N GLY A 49 1.02 24.13 -19.09
CA GLY A 49 2.35 23.80 -18.58
C GLY A 49 2.33 23.36 -17.13
N GLY A 50 3.52 23.06 -16.61
CA GLY A 50 3.68 22.65 -15.22
C GLY A 50 3.18 23.69 -14.19
N ASP A 51 3.28 24.99 -14.51
CA ASP A 51 2.78 26.07 -13.63
C ASP A 51 1.26 26.06 -13.48
N ASP A 52 0.52 25.69 -14.54
CA ASP A 52 -0.94 25.58 -14.49
C ASP A 52 -1.37 24.42 -13.59
N TYR A 53 -0.68 23.28 -13.69
CA TYR A 53 -0.88 22.15 -12.78
C TYR A 53 -0.59 22.52 -11.34
N GLU A 54 0.47 23.27 -11.07
CA GLU A 54 0.79 23.73 -9.73
C GLU A 54 -0.29 24.65 -9.16
N ALA A 55 -0.73 25.66 -9.91
CA ALA A 55 -1.76 26.58 -9.48
C ALA A 55 -3.09 25.87 -9.21
N GLN A 56 -3.53 25.01 -10.14
CA GLN A 56 -4.79 24.29 -10.00
C GLN A 56 -4.73 23.22 -8.90
N THR A 57 -3.57 22.58 -8.68
CA THR A 57 -3.38 21.65 -7.56
C THR A 57 -3.60 22.35 -6.23
N LEU A 58 -2.94 23.49 -6.01
CA LEU A 58 -3.07 24.24 -4.76
C LEU A 58 -4.50 24.75 -4.53
N PHE A 59 -5.17 25.18 -5.60
CA PHE A 59 -6.57 25.58 -5.54
C PHE A 59 -7.50 24.39 -5.21
N ALA A 60 -7.34 23.27 -5.91
CA ALA A 60 -8.16 22.07 -5.69
C ALA A 60 -7.95 21.49 -4.29
N MET A 61 -6.74 21.58 -3.71
CA MET A 61 -6.52 21.19 -2.32
C MET A 61 -7.35 22.00 -1.32
N GLU A 62 -7.51 23.31 -1.55
CA GLU A 62 -8.33 24.17 -0.70
C GLU A 62 -9.82 23.88 -0.85
N GLU A 63 -10.28 23.78 -2.10
CA GLU A 63 -11.69 23.59 -2.44
C GLU A 63 -12.18 22.18 -2.07
N GLU A 64 -11.42 21.17 -2.48
CA GLU A 64 -11.86 19.78 -2.41
C GLU A 64 -11.54 19.14 -1.07
N ARG A 65 -10.51 19.64 -0.36
CA ARG A 65 -9.98 19.09 0.90
C ARG A 65 -9.71 17.58 0.80
N PRO A 66 -8.78 17.17 -0.08
CA PRO A 66 -8.47 15.76 -0.27
C PRO A 66 -7.85 15.13 0.98
N ALA A 67 -8.02 13.82 1.12
CA ALA A 67 -7.38 13.02 2.15
C ALA A 67 -5.92 12.68 1.79
N ALA A 68 -5.59 12.64 0.50
CA ALA A 68 -4.24 12.47 -0.01
C ALA A 68 -4.12 12.99 -1.44
N VAL A 69 -2.87 13.14 -1.90
CA VAL A 69 -2.50 13.52 -3.26
C VAL A 69 -1.69 12.40 -3.91
N LEU A 70 -2.09 11.94 -5.10
CA LEU A 70 -1.26 11.15 -6.01
C LEU A 70 -0.65 12.11 -7.03
N LEU A 71 0.67 12.26 -7.02
CA LEU A 71 1.38 13.31 -7.74
C LEU A 71 2.45 12.73 -8.65
N ASP A 72 2.34 12.93 -9.96
CA ASP A 72 3.44 12.62 -10.87
C ASP A 72 4.65 13.51 -10.59
N VAL A 73 5.85 12.98 -10.79
CA VAL A 73 7.09 13.75 -10.72
C VAL A 73 7.25 14.64 -11.95
N ARG A 74 6.85 14.14 -13.12
CA ARG A 74 7.07 14.80 -14.41
C ARG A 74 5.78 15.47 -14.90
N PHE A 75 5.94 16.62 -15.53
CA PHE A 75 4.88 17.30 -16.26
C PHE A 75 5.47 17.81 -17.57
N GLY A 76 4.72 17.71 -18.66
CA GLY A 76 5.10 18.19 -19.98
C GLY A 76 6.24 17.41 -20.64
N GLU A 77 6.45 17.70 -21.92
CA GLU A 77 7.49 17.07 -22.74
C GLU A 77 8.84 17.79 -22.66
N TYR A 78 8.87 19.01 -22.09
CA TYR A 78 10.05 19.87 -22.05
C TYR A 78 10.94 19.62 -20.83
N ASP A 79 12.26 19.72 -21.01
CA ASP A 79 13.25 19.53 -19.95
C ASP A 79 13.04 20.45 -18.73
N THR A 80 12.43 21.62 -18.93
CA THR A 80 12.15 22.61 -17.89
C THR A 80 11.05 22.18 -16.93
N ASP A 81 10.09 21.38 -17.38
CA ASP A 81 8.92 20.95 -16.60
C ASP A 81 9.07 19.52 -16.03
N ARG A 82 10.14 18.83 -16.44
CA ARG A 82 10.47 17.45 -16.05
C ARG A 82 10.48 17.18 -14.54
N PHE A 83 10.65 18.20 -13.70
CA PHE A 83 10.64 18.07 -12.22
C PHE A 83 9.59 18.94 -11.55
N LYS A 84 8.56 19.37 -12.30
CA LYS A 84 7.54 20.24 -11.73
C LYS A 84 6.81 19.59 -10.57
N GLY A 85 6.60 18.28 -10.58
CA GLY A 85 6.01 17.55 -9.46
C GLY A 85 6.75 17.74 -8.13
N LEU A 86 8.07 17.86 -8.15
CA LEU A 86 8.85 18.15 -6.92
C LEU A 86 8.64 19.59 -6.44
N SER A 87 8.43 20.53 -7.36
CA SER A 87 8.11 21.92 -7.02
C SER A 87 6.71 22.03 -6.40
N ILE A 88 5.74 21.30 -6.96
CA ILE A 88 4.38 21.17 -6.42
C ILE A 88 4.43 20.55 -5.01
N LEU A 89 5.13 19.42 -4.84
CA LEU A 89 5.33 18.78 -3.53
C LEU A 89 5.89 19.75 -2.49
N LYS A 90 6.91 20.54 -2.84
CA LYS A 90 7.49 21.53 -1.93
C LYS A 90 6.43 22.52 -1.44
N LYS A 91 5.59 23.06 -2.33
CA LYS A 91 4.52 23.99 -1.97
C LYS A 91 3.43 23.34 -1.12
N ILE A 92 3.11 22.06 -1.39
CA ILE A 92 2.19 21.27 -0.57
C ILE A 92 2.72 21.17 0.86
N VAL A 93 3.97 20.73 1.03
CA VAL A 93 4.59 20.51 2.35
C VAL A 93 4.78 21.82 3.13
N GLU A 94 5.15 22.91 2.45
CA GLU A 94 5.26 24.25 3.07
C GLU A 94 3.92 24.74 3.62
N ARG A 95 2.81 24.33 2.99
CA ARG A 95 1.46 24.73 3.37
C ARG A 95 0.81 23.80 4.40
N ASP A 96 0.96 22.50 4.19
CA ASP A 96 0.47 21.43 5.06
C ASP A 96 1.46 20.27 5.05
N SER A 97 2.34 20.28 6.07
CA SER A 97 3.34 19.22 6.25
C SER A 97 2.75 17.88 6.69
N SER A 98 1.45 17.81 6.99
CA SER A 98 0.78 16.56 7.34
C SER A 98 0.08 15.90 6.15
N MET A 99 -0.13 16.64 5.05
CA MET A 99 -0.82 16.17 3.84
C MET A 99 -0.15 14.89 3.30
N PRO A 100 -0.88 13.78 3.19
CA PRO A 100 -0.34 12.56 2.61
C PRO A 100 -0.13 12.71 1.09
N VAL A 101 1.10 12.48 0.61
CA VAL A 101 1.45 12.59 -0.82
C VAL A 101 2.16 11.32 -1.29
N LEU A 102 1.59 10.65 -2.29
CA LEU A 102 2.20 9.53 -3.00
C LEU A 102 2.76 10.03 -4.33
N MET A 103 4.09 10.04 -4.44
CA MET A 103 4.80 10.47 -5.65
C MET A 103 4.91 9.32 -6.65
N PHE A 104 4.42 9.51 -7.87
CA PHE A 104 4.49 8.52 -8.96
C PHE A 104 5.70 8.80 -9.85
N THR A 105 6.57 7.81 -10.08
CA THR A 105 7.86 8.02 -10.77
C THR A 105 8.24 6.86 -11.67
N GLN A 106 8.86 7.11 -12.82
CA GLN A 106 9.42 6.05 -13.68
C GLN A 106 10.87 5.64 -13.30
N TYR A 107 11.43 6.18 -12.22
CA TYR A 107 12.84 6.02 -11.88
C TYR A 107 13.03 5.60 -10.41
N ALA A 108 12.62 4.38 -10.04
CA ALA A 108 13.13 3.79 -8.80
C ALA A 108 14.65 3.48 -8.84
N GLN A 109 15.29 3.53 -10.02
CA GLN A 109 16.68 3.12 -10.27
C GLN A 109 17.44 4.12 -11.19
N GLY A 110 17.56 5.40 -10.81
CA GLY A 110 18.30 6.39 -11.61
C GLY A 110 18.94 7.52 -10.78
N PRO A 111 19.81 8.36 -11.37
CA PRO A 111 20.55 9.45 -10.69
C PRO A 111 19.64 10.51 -10.07
N TYR A 112 18.35 10.53 -10.43
CA TYR A 112 17.33 11.43 -9.88
C TYR A 112 16.65 10.89 -8.62
N ARG A 113 16.96 9.64 -8.20
CA ARG A 113 16.59 9.09 -6.90
C ARG A 113 17.13 9.97 -5.78
N ASP A 114 18.35 10.48 -5.91
CA ASP A 114 18.95 11.33 -4.89
C ASP A 114 18.24 12.68 -4.78
N THR A 115 17.69 13.22 -5.86
CA THR A 115 16.86 14.44 -5.85
C THR A 115 15.50 14.21 -5.19
N ALA A 116 14.84 13.10 -5.53
CA ALA A 116 13.59 12.68 -4.89
C ALA A 116 13.79 12.39 -3.39
N VAL A 117 14.86 11.66 -3.03
CA VAL A 117 15.26 11.33 -1.66
C VAL A 117 15.68 12.57 -0.88
N THR A 118 16.37 13.54 -1.48
CA THR A 118 16.71 14.81 -0.81
C THR A 118 15.45 15.65 -0.54
N ALA A 119 14.46 15.62 -1.44
CA ALA A 119 13.15 16.22 -1.18
C ALA A 119 12.40 15.48 -0.05
N SER A 120 12.53 14.15 0.03
CA SER A 120 11.99 13.33 1.14
C SER A 120 12.70 13.58 2.48
N LEU A 121 14.01 13.81 2.48
CA LEU A 121 14.82 13.97 3.70
C LEU A 121 14.52 15.28 4.46
N GLY A 122 13.84 16.24 3.82
CA GLY A 122 13.26 17.42 4.48
C GLY A 122 11.74 17.36 4.69
N ALA A 123 11.05 16.40 4.08
CA ALA A 123 9.62 16.21 4.18
C ALA A 123 9.28 15.21 5.30
N SER A 124 8.20 15.49 6.02
CA SER A 124 7.64 14.67 7.08
C SER A 124 7.34 13.23 6.65
N SER A 125 6.96 12.37 7.61
CA SER A 125 6.50 10.99 7.40
C SER A 125 5.27 10.82 6.48
N SER A 126 4.76 11.90 5.88
CA SER A 126 3.55 11.93 5.06
C SER A 126 3.80 11.83 3.55
N VAL A 127 5.06 11.64 3.11
CA VAL A 127 5.41 11.51 1.68
C VAL A 127 6.01 10.14 1.39
N ASP A 128 5.48 9.42 0.38
CA ASP A 128 6.02 8.15 -0.13
C ASP A 128 6.20 8.20 -1.66
N PHE A 129 7.01 7.29 -2.21
CA PHE A 129 7.32 7.19 -3.64
C PHE A 129 7.00 5.79 -4.16
N ILE A 130 6.37 5.73 -5.33
CA ILE A 130 6.01 4.50 -6.01
C ILE A 130 6.37 4.56 -7.50
N ASP A 131 6.86 3.43 -8.03
CA ASP A 131 7.23 3.34 -9.44
C ASP A 131 5.99 3.27 -10.35
N LYS A 132 5.99 3.91 -11.53
CA LYS A 132 4.90 3.84 -12.52
C LYS A 132 4.66 2.42 -13.03
N LEU A 133 5.61 1.51 -12.86
CA LEU A 133 5.44 0.08 -13.15
C LEU A 133 4.69 -0.70 -12.05
N ALA A 134 4.36 -0.07 -10.93
CA ALA A 134 3.60 -0.73 -9.87
C ALA A 134 2.15 -1.02 -10.29
N SER A 135 1.59 -2.09 -9.72
CA SER A 135 0.18 -2.43 -9.98
C SER A 135 -0.76 -1.39 -9.36
N PRO A 136 -1.98 -1.21 -9.91
CA PRO A 136 -3.02 -0.38 -9.30
C PRO A 136 -3.29 -0.74 -7.84
N GLU A 137 -3.23 -2.04 -7.50
CA GLU A 137 -3.34 -2.54 -6.14
C GLU A 137 -2.30 -1.92 -5.22
N GLU A 138 -1.03 -1.91 -5.62
CA GLU A 138 0.09 -1.35 -4.84
C GLU A 138 -0.01 0.17 -4.70
N VAL A 139 -0.56 0.88 -5.69
CA VAL A 139 -0.80 2.33 -5.60
C VAL A 139 -1.82 2.66 -4.52
N VAL A 140 -3.02 2.05 -4.59
CA VAL A 140 -4.11 2.30 -3.63
C VAL A 140 -3.72 1.91 -2.22
N LEU A 141 -3.00 0.81 -2.13
CA LEU A 141 -2.40 0.31 -0.91
C LEU A 141 -1.51 1.32 -0.19
N ARG A 142 -0.52 1.88 -0.90
CA ARG A 142 0.42 2.85 -0.32
C ARG A 142 -0.28 4.14 0.07
N LEU A 143 -1.25 4.56 -0.75
CA LEU A 143 -2.09 5.71 -0.45
C LEU A 143 -2.86 5.51 0.87
N ARG A 144 -3.49 4.34 1.07
CA ARG A 144 -4.16 3.97 2.33
C ARG A 144 -3.24 4.10 3.55
N ARG A 145 -1.98 3.65 3.43
CA ARG A 145 -1.00 3.79 4.51
C ARG A 145 -0.67 5.22 4.83
N LEU A 146 -0.42 6.01 3.79
CA LEU A 146 -0.11 7.42 3.91
C LEU A 146 -1.25 8.19 4.61
N ILE A 147 -2.50 7.85 4.29
CA ILE A 147 -3.69 8.40 4.95
C ILE A 147 -3.82 7.93 6.41
N GLY A 148 -3.15 6.84 6.78
CA GLY A 148 -3.25 6.21 8.11
C GLY A 148 -4.47 5.30 8.24
N THR A 149 -5.12 4.93 7.14
CA THR A 149 -6.17 3.93 7.10
C THR A 149 -5.56 2.57 6.81
N ALA A 150 -5.26 1.78 7.85
CA ALA A 150 -5.08 0.35 7.65
C ALA A 150 -6.36 -0.20 6.97
N PRO A 151 -6.24 -1.14 6.02
CA PRO A 151 -7.43 -1.74 5.45
C PRO A 151 -8.24 -2.44 6.56
N GLU A 152 -9.57 -2.32 6.51
CA GLU A 152 -10.44 -3.08 7.44
C GLU A 152 -10.11 -4.58 7.36
N THR A 153 -9.87 -5.07 6.15
CA THR A 153 -9.45 -6.45 5.92
C THR A 153 -8.33 -6.60 4.88
N ILE A 154 -7.45 -7.59 5.07
CA ILE A 154 -6.38 -7.98 4.14
C ILE A 154 -6.75 -9.32 3.50
N ARG A 155 -6.90 -9.37 2.18
CA ARG A 155 -7.10 -10.62 1.44
C ARG A 155 -5.78 -11.29 1.09
N ILE A 156 -5.73 -12.61 1.22
CA ILE A 156 -4.59 -13.46 0.85
C ILE A 156 -5.07 -14.42 -0.25
N GLY A 157 -4.82 -14.05 -1.50
CA GLY A 157 -5.38 -14.75 -2.66
C GLY A 157 -6.92 -14.72 -2.65
N SER A 158 -7.54 -15.78 -3.20
CA SER A 158 -8.99 -15.98 -3.19
C SER A 158 -9.51 -16.67 -1.91
N LEU A 159 -8.62 -17.21 -1.07
CA LEU A 159 -8.99 -18.16 -0.01
C LEU A 159 -9.21 -17.55 1.37
N PHE A 160 -8.48 -16.47 1.71
CA PHE A 160 -8.49 -15.95 3.09
C PHE A 160 -8.64 -14.45 3.16
N GLU A 161 -9.28 -13.99 4.24
CA GLU A 161 -9.44 -12.58 4.58
C GLU A 161 -9.10 -12.39 6.06
N ILE A 162 -8.23 -11.43 6.38
CA ILE A 162 -7.83 -11.09 7.76
C ILE A 162 -8.47 -9.77 8.13
N ASP A 163 -9.25 -9.77 9.19
CA ASP A 163 -9.80 -8.57 9.82
C ASP A 163 -8.93 -8.21 11.01
N ALA A 164 -8.06 -7.21 10.82
CA ALA A 164 -7.11 -6.80 11.83
C ALA A 164 -7.78 -6.07 13.00
N GLU A 165 -8.92 -5.39 12.76
CA GLU A 165 -9.66 -4.66 13.79
C GLU A 165 -10.34 -5.62 14.76
N ASN A 166 -10.99 -6.66 14.23
CA ASN A 166 -11.70 -7.66 15.02
C ASN A 166 -10.82 -8.86 15.42
N ALA A 167 -9.52 -8.82 15.10
CA ALA A 167 -8.59 -9.91 15.39
C ALA A 167 -9.11 -11.27 14.88
N ALA A 168 -9.63 -11.29 13.65
CA ALA A 168 -10.32 -12.43 13.06
C ALA A 168 -9.74 -12.82 11.70
N VAL A 169 -9.81 -14.11 11.36
CA VAL A 169 -9.40 -14.64 10.07
C VAL A 169 -10.55 -15.45 9.50
N TYR A 170 -10.90 -15.18 8.26
CA TYR A 170 -11.99 -15.83 7.54
C TYR A 170 -11.45 -16.65 6.37
N VAL A 171 -12.08 -17.79 6.13
CA VAL A 171 -12.01 -18.46 4.84
C VAL A 171 -13.08 -17.89 3.92
N ILE A 172 -12.75 -17.75 2.64
CA ILE A 172 -13.66 -17.29 1.59
C ILE A 172 -14.01 -18.47 0.70
N GLU A 173 -15.27 -18.92 0.75
CA GLU A 173 -15.81 -19.99 -0.10
C GLU A 173 -17.11 -19.52 -0.74
N ASP A 174 -17.22 -19.57 -2.07
CA ASP A 174 -18.41 -19.17 -2.83
C ASP A 174 -18.96 -17.77 -2.46
N GLY A 175 -18.06 -16.85 -2.12
CA GLY A 175 -18.40 -15.48 -1.70
C GLY A 175 -18.94 -15.38 -0.26
N LYS A 176 -19.02 -16.48 0.48
CA LYS A 176 -19.27 -16.50 1.92
C LYS A 176 -17.96 -16.44 2.69
N ARG A 177 -18.04 -15.88 3.90
CA ARG A 177 -16.91 -15.66 4.80
C ARG A 177 -17.18 -16.40 6.11
N ASP A 178 -16.37 -17.41 6.38
CA ASP A 178 -16.50 -18.28 7.56
C ASP A 178 -15.30 -18.13 8.49
N LEU A 179 -15.57 -17.95 9.79
CA LEU A 179 -14.53 -17.64 10.79
C LEU A 179 -13.67 -18.87 11.11
N ILE A 180 -12.35 -18.73 10.97
CA ILE A 180 -11.37 -19.73 11.38
C ILE A 180 -11.07 -19.57 12.87
N ARG A 181 -11.86 -20.24 13.73
CA ARG A 181 -11.78 -20.10 15.20
C ARG A 181 -10.41 -20.44 15.81
N GLU A 182 -9.64 -21.30 15.16
CA GLU A 182 -8.30 -21.69 15.63
C GLU A 182 -7.24 -20.60 15.42
N MET A 183 -7.55 -19.55 14.63
CA MET A 183 -6.63 -18.45 14.33
C MET A 183 -6.70 -17.37 15.42
N GLN A 184 -6.11 -17.68 16.58
CA GLN A 184 -6.03 -16.79 17.73
C GLN A 184 -4.63 -16.76 18.36
N GLY A 185 -4.40 -15.78 19.24
CA GLY A 185 -3.14 -15.61 19.96
C GLY A 185 -1.95 -15.49 19.00
N MET A 186 -0.85 -16.18 19.30
CA MET A 186 0.37 -16.13 18.50
C MET A 186 0.18 -16.50 17.02
N LYS A 187 -0.76 -17.40 16.67
CA LYS A 187 -1.02 -17.72 15.26
C LYS A 187 -1.52 -16.49 14.52
N LEU A 188 -2.45 -15.76 15.14
CA LEU A 188 -2.96 -14.51 14.58
C LEU A 188 -1.85 -13.46 14.52
N GLU A 189 -1.06 -13.29 15.58
CA GLU A 189 0.02 -12.28 15.59
C GLU A 189 1.07 -12.51 14.48
N ILE A 190 1.49 -13.77 14.30
CA ILE A 190 2.42 -14.15 13.23
C ILE A 190 1.77 -13.93 11.86
N LEU A 191 0.52 -14.37 11.67
CA LEU A 191 -0.18 -14.20 10.41
C LEU A 191 -0.38 -12.72 10.09
N SER A 192 -0.79 -11.90 11.05
CA SER A 192 -1.01 -10.47 10.89
C SER A 192 0.28 -9.74 10.53
N GLU A 193 1.42 -10.13 11.08
CA GLU A 193 2.72 -9.54 10.70
C GLU A 193 3.11 -9.94 9.26
N LEU A 194 2.90 -11.21 8.88
CA LEU A 194 3.15 -11.69 7.51
C LEU A 194 2.18 -11.05 6.50
N ALA A 195 0.90 -10.93 6.85
CA ALA A 195 -0.13 -10.32 6.04
C ALA A 195 0.07 -8.82 5.92
N ALA A 196 0.51 -8.14 6.98
CA ALA A 196 0.88 -6.74 6.91
C ALA A 196 2.11 -6.51 6.01
N ALA A 197 3.08 -7.43 6.01
CA ALA A 197 4.24 -7.37 5.10
C ALA A 197 3.85 -7.66 3.65
N TYR A 198 3.06 -8.70 3.42
CA TYR A 198 2.51 -9.00 2.10
C TYR A 198 1.63 -7.88 1.55
N PHE A 199 0.78 -7.33 2.42
CA PHE A 199 0.05 -6.12 2.14
C PHE A 199 1.04 -5.01 1.85
N ARG A 200 2.21 -4.90 2.50
CA ARG A 200 3.24 -3.89 2.15
C ARG A 200 3.83 -4.00 0.77
N SER A 201 4.14 -5.21 0.36
CA SER A 201 4.50 -5.56 -1.00
C SER A 201 4.38 -7.08 -1.09
N GLU A 202 3.80 -7.61 -2.17
CA GLU A 202 3.64 -9.06 -2.34
C GLU A 202 4.97 -9.82 -2.23
N GLY A 203 6.07 -9.14 -2.54
CA GLY A 203 7.43 -9.67 -2.45
C GLY A 203 8.10 -9.52 -1.08
N GLU A 204 7.52 -8.78 -0.14
CA GLU A 204 8.15 -8.43 1.13
C GLU A 204 8.25 -9.65 2.06
N LEU A 205 9.44 -9.83 2.63
CA LEU A 205 9.68 -10.83 3.67
C LEU A 205 9.62 -10.16 5.04
N VAL A 206 9.08 -10.87 6.02
CA VAL A 206 9.24 -10.52 7.42
C VAL A 206 10.54 -11.12 7.94
N PRO A 207 11.48 -10.29 8.43
CA PRO A 207 12.73 -10.79 8.94
C PRO A 207 12.53 -11.73 10.11
N PHE A 208 13.41 -12.71 10.14
CA PHE A 208 13.52 -13.69 11.21
C PHE A 208 13.56 -13.07 12.63
N SER A 209 14.33 -12.01 12.81
CA SER A 209 14.44 -11.28 14.09
C SER A 209 13.10 -10.67 14.54
N ARG A 210 12.24 -10.30 13.60
CA ARG A 210 10.92 -9.72 13.88
C ARG A 210 9.90 -10.78 14.25
N LEU A 211 10.02 -12.00 13.72
CA LEU A 211 9.10 -13.10 14.02
C LEU A 211 9.51 -13.90 15.25
N GLU A 212 10.81 -13.97 15.58
CA GLU A 212 11.30 -14.67 16.77
C GLU A 212 10.77 -14.08 18.09
N ARG A 213 10.33 -12.82 18.09
CA ARG A 213 9.66 -12.24 19.27
C ARG A 213 8.36 -12.97 19.65
N PHE A 214 7.79 -13.70 18.69
CA PHE A 214 6.62 -14.57 18.88
C PHE A 214 7.03 -16.01 19.17
N SER A 215 8.24 -16.25 19.68
CA SER A 215 8.77 -17.59 19.94
C SER A 215 9.60 -17.58 21.21
N GLU A 216 9.33 -18.53 22.09
CA GLU A 216 10.01 -18.69 23.38
C GLU A 216 10.97 -19.89 23.33
N GLY A 217 11.98 -19.88 24.22
CA GLY A 217 12.94 -20.97 24.43
C GLY A 217 14.36 -20.70 23.93
N ASP A 218 15.29 -21.61 24.24
CA ASP A 218 16.73 -21.50 23.92
C ASP A 218 17.02 -21.51 22.41
N ASP A 219 16.15 -22.12 21.60
CA ASP A 219 16.20 -22.08 20.13
C ASP A 219 14.89 -21.50 19.57
N SER A 220 14.79 -20.17 19.64
CA SER A 220 13.65 -19.39 19.11
C SER A 220 13.39 -19.65 17.62
N ARG A 221 14.43 -19.97 16.84
CA ARG A 221 14.30 -20.28 15.41
C ARG A 221 13.61 -21.62 15.19
N ALA A 222 13.93 -22.65 15.96
CA ALA A 222 13.25 -23.94 15.90
C ALA A 222 11.79 -23.82 16.33
N SER A 223 11.54 -23.09 17.42
CA SER A 223 10.19 -22.79 17.91
C SER A 223 9.35 -22.07 16.85
N LEU A 224 9.89 -21.03 16.20
CA LEU A 224 9.23 -20.32 15.11
C LEU A 224 8.88 -21.24 13.92
N ARG A 225 9.77 -22.16 13.53
CA ARG A 225 9.49 -23.13 12.44
C ARG A 225 8.27 -23.99 12.77
N VAL A 226 8.14 -24.43 14.01
CA VAL A 226 6.98 -25.22 14.48
C VAL A 226 5.71 -24.38 14.40
N ARG A 227 5.74 -23.13 14.89
CA ARG A 227 4.57 -22.22 14.84
C ARG A 227 4.10 -21.93 13.41
N ILE A 228 5.04 -21.68 12.49
CA ILE A 228 4.70 -21.47 11.08
C ILE A 228 4.05 -22.72 10.48
N ARG A 229 4.53 -23.92 10.82
CA ARG A 229 3.90 -25.18 10.38
C ARG A 229 2.49 -25.35 10.95
N GLU A 230 2.30 -25.15 12.25
CA GLU A 230 0.99 -25.22 12.91
C GLU A 230 -0.03 -24.27 12.27
N LEU A 231 0.41 -23.05 11.96
CA LEU A 231 -0.41 -22.04 11.31
C LEU A 231 -0.81 -22.46 9.89
N LYS A 232 0.13 -22.99 9.09
CA LYS A 232 -0.19 -23.52 7.76
C LYS A 232 -1.17 -24.68 7.81
N VAL A 233 -1.04 -25.58 8.79
CA VAL A 233 -1.99 -26.69 9.00
C VAL A 233 -3.38 -26.15 9.35
N SER A 234 -3.47 -25.14 10.23
CA SER A 234 -4.75 -24.56 10.65
C SER A 234 -5.48 -23.90 9.48
N LEU A 235 -4.75 -23.12 8.67
CA LEU A 235 -5.28 -22.50 7.45
C LEU A 235 -5.62 -23.56 6.39
N GLY A 236 -4.81 -24.59 6.25
CA GLY A 236 -5.04 -25.70 5.31
C GLY A 236 -6.29 -26.51 5.62
N ASN A 237 -6.49 -26.85 6.89
CA ASN A 237 -7.70 -27.54 7.36
C ASN A 237 -8.97 -26.72 7.05
N ALA A 238 -8.91 -25.39 7.14
CA ALA A 238 -10.04 -24.51 6.87
C ALA A 238 -10.48 -24.50 5.39
N VAL A 239 -9.58 -24.84 4.46
CA VAL A 239 -9.87 -24.94 3.01
C VAL A 239 -9.73 -26.37 2.48
N SER A 240 -9.67 -27.37 3.37
CA SER A 240 -9.44 -28.78 3.01
C SER A 240 -8.25 -29.03 2.06
N ARG A 241 -7.15 -28.29 2.25
CA ARG A 241 -5.95 -28.34 1.40
C ARG A 241 -4.67 -28.37 2.24
N ASP A 242 -3.71 -29.20 1.84
CA ASP A 242 -2.37 -29.17 2.41
C ASP A 242 -1.48 -28.15 1.67
N PHE A 243 -0.90 -27.21 2.40
CA PHE A 243 0.03 -26.22 1.83
C PHE A 243 1.49 -26.70 1.89
N GLY A 244 2.08 -26.95 0.72
CA GLY A 244 3.48 -27.36 0.55
C GLY A 244 4.49 -26.26 0.90
N ALA A 245 5.79 -26.59 0.91
CA ALA A 245 6.85 -25.67 1.35
C ALA A 245 6.95 -24.35 0.57
N THR A 246 6.43 -24.32 -0.66
CA THR A 246 6.45 -23.18 -1.59
C THR A 246 5.12 -22.41 -1.62
N GLU A 247 4.17 -22.75 -0.76
CA GLU A 247 2.81 -22.20 -0.78
C GLU A 247 2.47 -21.51 0.54
N LEU A 248 1.60 -20.49 0.44
CA LEU A 248 1.05 -19.68 1.52
C LEU A 248 2.09 -18.92 2.34
N ILE A 249 2.96 -19.62 3.08
CA ILE A 249 4.10 -19.06 3.81
C ILE A 249 5.35 -19.82 3.40
N ILE A 250 6.29 -19.10 2.81
CA ILE A 250 7.54 -19.65 2.29
C ILE A 250 8.72 -19.18 3.12
N ASN A 251 9.66 -20.09 3.35
CA ASN A 251 10.91 -19.78 4.02
C ASN A 251 11.89 -19.17 3.00
N ILE A 252 12.43 -17.99 3.33
CA ILE A 252 13.55 -17.40 2.59
C ILE A 252 14.80 -17.62 3.42
N ARG A 253 15.68 -18.51 2.91
CA ARG A 253 16.86 -18.99 3.62
C ARG A 253 17.66 -17.84 4.24
N ASN A 254 17.92 -17.96 5.55
CA ASN A 254 18.67 -16.99 6.37
C ASN A 254 18.10 -15.56 6.41
N ARG A 255 16.89 -15.31 5.88
CA ARG A 255 16.29 -13.97 5.83
C ARG A 255 15.01 -13.88 6.65
N GLY A 256 14.09 -14.81 6.48
CA GLY A 256 12.79 -14.74 7.12
C GLY A 256 11.73 -15.59 6.45
N TYR A 257 10.48 -15.16 6.61
CA TYR A 257 9.34 -15.76 5.93
C TYR A 257 8.64 -14.73 5.06
N ARG A 258 8.02 -15.19 3.98
CA ARG A 258 7.18 -14.37 3.10
C ARG A 258 5.85 -15.05 2.92
N LEU A 259 4.78 -14.27 2.95
CA LEU A 259 3.46 -14.75 2.56
C LEU A 259 3.35 -14.68 1.02
N VAL A 260 2.74 -15.68 0.41
CA VAL A 260 2.44 -15.72 -1.02
C VAL A 260 1.00 -16.17 -1.19
N PRO A 261 0.25 -15.59 -2.15
CA PRO A 261 -1.10 -16.04 -2.42
C PRO A 261 -1.05 -17.50 -2.88
N PRO A 262 -1.87 -18.39 -2.32
CA PRO A 262 -1.97 -19.77 -2.80
C PRO A 262 -2.54 -19.74 -4.23
N VAL A 263 -1.89 -20.48 -5.14
CA VAL A 263 -2.37 -20.67 -6.51
C VAL A 263 -3.49 -21.72 -6.47
N GLU A 264 -4.61 -21.48 -7.16
CA GLU A 264 -5.68 -22.48 -7.35
C GLU A 264 -5.19 -23.72 -8.11
#